data_AF-A0A2N0M9B1-F1
#
_entry.id   AF-A0A2N0M9B1-F1
#
_cell.length_a   1.000
_cell.length_b   1.000
_cell.length_c   1.000
_cell.angle_alpha   90.00
_cell.angle_beta   90.00
_cell.angle_gamma   90.00
#
_symmetry.space_group_name_H-M   'P 1'
#
loop_
_entity.id
_entity.type
_entity.pdbx_description
1 polymer ?
#
loop_
_entity_poly.entity_id
_entity_poly.type
_entity_poly.pdbx_seq_one_letter_code
_entity_poly.pdbx_strand_id
1 'polypeptide(L)'
;MGVGSALWSVARFMVGAHPIQKRGAARSKGAIYGGETVRVRRQWNDHRIGKVRWSDISNPRWDILSGGTQTKAPQPFVHAYVYCDKVQGDIAHSCNHGPGPHNIKVCLVKKDNSKEVWNYLMKIVGKKPPRRFFADR
;
A
#
# COMPACT_ATOMS: atom_id res chain seq x y z
N MET A 1 -70.11 -2.48 -24.01
CA MET A 1 -69.27 -2.45 -25.23
C MET A 1 -68.46 -1.17 -25.21
N GLY A 2 -67.14 -1.22 -25.44
CA GLY A 2 -66.31 -0.06 -25.78
C GLY A 2 -65.55 0.62 -24.62
N VAL A 3 -64.39 0.12 -24.18
CA VAL A 3 -62.99 0.61 -24.42
C VAL A 3 -62.69 2.12 -24.31
N GLY A 4 -61.62 2.42 -23.56
CA GLY A 4 -60.77 3.63 -23.70
C GLY A 4 -60.53 4.35 -22.38
N SER A 5 -59.45 4.07 -21.63
CA SER A 5 -58.14 4.76 -21.68
C SER A 5 -58.21 6.29 -21.54
N ALA A 6 -57.36 7.00 -20.82
CA ALA A 6 -56.31 6.69 -19.85
C ALA A 6 -55.85 8.06 -19.30
N LEU A 7 -55.56 8.10 -17.99
CA LEU A 7 -54.55 8.92 -17.32
C LEU A 7 -54.65 10.46 -17.43
N TRP A 8 -54.35 11.13 -16.32
CA TRP A 8 -53.40 12.24 -16.21
C TRP A 8 -53.60 12.83 -14.82
N SER A 9 -52.67 12.54 -13.90
CA SER A 9 -52.33 13.47 -12.82
C SER A 9 -50.95 13.18 -12.28
N VAL A 10 -50.15 14.23 -12.32
CA VAL A 10 -48.71 14.32 -12.08
C VAL A 10 -48.46 14.32 -10.58
N ALA A 11 -47.76 13.31 -10.07
CA ALA A 11 -47.23 13.33 -8.70
C ALA A 11 -45.83 13.97 -8.70
N ARG A 12 -45.73 15.12 -8.03
CA ARG A 12 -44.48 15.86 -7.77
C ARG A 12 -43.47 14.97 -7.06
N PHE A 13 -42.25 14.90 -7.61
CA PHE A 13 -41.06 14.39 -6.95
C PHE A 13 -40.79 15.17 -5.66
N MET A 14 -40.86 14.52 -4.50
CA MET A 14 -40.21 15.01 -3.29
C MET A 14 -38.71 14.71 -3.41
N VAL A 15 -37.91 15.77 -3.41
CA VAL A 15 -36.46 15.72 -3.32
C VAL A 15 -36.10 15.06 -1.99
N GLY A 16 -35.76 13.77 -2.04
CA GLY A 16 -35.11 13.09 -0.95
C GLY A 16 -33.74 13.72 -0.73
N ALA A 17 -33.59 14.46 0.36
CA ALA A 17 -32.28 14.81 0.90
C ALA A 17 -31.52 13.50 1.14
N HIS A 18 -30.57 13.18 0.26
CA HIS A 18 -29.67 12.07 0.46
C HIS A 18 -28.82 12.42 1.68
N PRO A 19 -28.87 11.66 2.79
CA PRO A 19 -27.96 11.92 3.88
C PRO A 19 -26.54 11.71 3.34
N ILE A 20 -25.75 12.80 3.35
CA ILE A 20 -24.31 12.74 3.13
C ILE A 20 -23.78 11.84 4.24
N GLN A 21 -23.56 10.57 3.88
CA GLN A 21 -23.06 9.57 4.80
C GLN A 21 -21.63 10.00 5.17
N LYS A 22 -21.50 10.68 6.32
CA LYS A 22 -20.20 11.05 6.90
C LYS A 22 -19.37 9.77 6.91
N ARG A 23 -18.26 9.77 6.17
CA ARG A 23 -17.25 8.70 6.17
C ARG A 23 -16.58 8.67 7.54
N GLY A 24 -17.29 8.07 8.49
CA GLY A 24 -16.84 7.78 9.84
C GLY A 24 -17.16 6.34 10.19
N ALA A 25 -16.93 5.41 9.26
CA ALA A 25 -16.92 4.00 9.60
C ALA A 25 -15.77 3.79 10.59
N ALA A 26 -16.11 3.48 11.84
CA ALA A 26 -15.15 3.15 12.87
C ALA A 26 -14.17 2.11 12.34
N ARG A 27 -12.89 2.50 12.16
CA ARG A 27 -11.82 1.57 11.82
C ARG A 27 -11.79 0.50 12.91
N SER A 28 -12.14 -0.73 12.58
CA SER A 28 -11.93 -1.88 13.48
C SER A 28 -10.45 -1.89 13.88
N LYS A 29 -10.16 -1.76 15.17
CA LYS A 29 -8.79 -1.84 15.69
C LYS A 29 -8.16 -3.16 15.23
N GLY A 30 -7.29 -3.10 14.22
CA GLY A 30 -6.44 -4.22 13.81
C GLY A 30 -6.59 -4.74 12.38
N ALA A 31 -7.56 -4.27 11.58
CA ALA A 31 -7.64 -4.60 10.16
C ALA A 31 -6.93 -3.55 9.31
N ILE A 32 -5.98 -3.97 8.47
CA ILE A 32 -5.43 -3.13 7.38
C ILE A 32 -6.22 -3.43 6.12
N TYR A 33 -6.87 -2.40 5.58
CA TYR A 33 -7.52 -2.51 4.28
C TYR A 33 -6.48 -2.50 3.17
N GLY A 34 -6.75 -3.23 2.08
CA GLY A 34 -5.84 -3.28 0.93
C GLY A 34 -5.51 -1.91 0.35
N GLY A 35 -6.38 -0.91 0.54
CA GLY A 35 -6.17 0.47 0.12
C GLY A 35 -5.33 1.35 1.07
N GLU A 36 -4.90 0.85 2.24
CA GLU A 36 -4.10 1.64 3.17
C GLU A 36 -2.77 2.03 2.53
N THR A 37 -2.34 3.28 2.73
CA THR A 37 -1.09 3.78 2.15
C THR A 37 0.12 3.26 2.91
N VAL A 38 1.08 2.72 2.17
CA VAL A 38 2.38 2.29 2.69
C VAL A 38 3.47 3.14 2.06
N ARG A 39 4.40 3.60 2.89
CA ARG A 39 5.53 4.44 2.47
C ARG A 39 6.79 3.60 2.36
N VAL A 40 7.41 3.66 1.19
CA VAL A 40 8.50 2.78 0.77
C VAL A 40 9.68 3.59 0.25
N ARG A 41 10.89 3.05 0.42
CA ARG A 41 12.15 3.58 -0.11
C ARG A 41 12.83 2.52 -0.97
N ARG A 42 13.84 2.88 -1.80
CA ARG A 42 14.70 1.86 -2.46
C ARG A 42 15.66 1.19 -1.49
N GLN A 43 16.16 1.97 -0.53
CA GLN A 43 17.04 1.54 0.54
C GLN A 43 16.72 2.33 1.81
N TRP A 44 17.17 1.83 2.97
CA TRP A 44 16.79 2.35 4.28
C TRP A 44 17.09 3.85 4.50
N ASN A 45 18.13 4.37 3.85
CA ASN A 45 18.59 5.76 3.95
C ASN A 45 18.32 6.60 2.69
N ASP A 46 17.60 6.07 1.69
CA ASP A 46 17.22 6.89 0.52
C ASP A 46 16.28 8.00 0.95
N HIS A 47 16.55 9.25 0.57
CA HIS A 47 15.70 10.38 0.93
C HIS A 47 14.36 10.36 0.17
N ARG A 48 14.30 9.69 -0.98
CA ARG A 48 13.10 9.57 -1.81
C ARG A 48 12.13 8.56 -1.22
N ILE A 49 10.86 8.94 -1.15
CA ILE A 49 9.80 8.13 -0.55
C ILE A 49 8.66 7.98 -1.55
N GLY A 50 8.43 6.73 -1.95
CA GLY A 50 7.26 6.32 -2.72
C GLY A 50 6.07 5.99 -1.81
N LYS A 51 4.87 6.05 -2.37
CA LYS A 51 3.61 5.62 -1.75
C LYS A 51 2.99 4.52 -2.60
N VAL A 52 2.55 3.45 -1.96
CA VAL A 52 1.85 2.31 -2.60
C VAL A 52 0.63 1.94 -1.76
N ARG A 53 -0.30 1.17 -2.31
CA ARG A 53 -1.36 0.55 -1.49
C ARG A 53 -0.80 -0.70 -0.83
N TRP A 54 -1.33 -1.04 0.35
CA TRP A 54 -0.96 -2.27 1.05
C TRP A 54 -1.13 -3.51 0.16
N SER A 55 -2.21 -3.57 -0.62
CA SER A 55 -2.52 -4.66 -1.56
C SER A 55 -1.53 -4.80 -2.73
N ASP A 56 -0.73 -3.77 -3.04
CA ASP A 56 0.27 -3.81 -4.11
C ASP A 56 1.62 -4.37 -3.62
N ILE A 57 1.77 -4.58 -2.31
CA ILE A 57 3.01 -5.09 -1.72
C ILE A 57 2.96 -6.61 -1.60
N SER A 58 4.06 -7.26 -1.98
CA SER A 58 4.25 -8.70 -1.86
C SER A 58 5.52 -9.07 -1.10
N ASN A 59 5.52 -10.27 -0.50
CA ASN A 59 6.67 -10.88 0.17
C ASN A 59 7.41 -9.97 1.18
N PRO A 60 6.70 -9.37 2.17
CA PRO A 60 7.35 -8.62 3.23
C PRO A 60 8.22 -9.56 4.07
N ARG A 61 9.49 -9.20 4.27
CA ARG A 61 10.46 -10.01 5.01
C ARG A 61 11.60 -9.17 5.57
N TRP A 62 12.28 -9.71 6.58
CA TRP A 62 13.55 -9.14 7.03
C TRP A 62 14.65 -9.42 6.01
N ASP A 63 15.43 -8.40 5.70
CA ASP A 63 16.62 -8.51 4.85
C ASP A 63 17.65 -7.45 5.23
N ILE A 64 18.88 -7.66 4.79
CA ILE A 64 19.99 -6.70 4.94
C ILE A 64 20.43 -6.10 3.61
N LEU A 65 20.08 -6.72 2.48
CA LEU A 65 20.46 -6.23 1.15
C LEU A 65 19.34 -5.38 0.55
N SER A 66 19.69 -4.19 0.04
CA SER A 66 18.77 -3.37 -0.76
C SER A 66 18.43 -4.02 -2.10
N GLY A 67 17.40 -3.50 -2.78
CA GLY A 67 17.16 -3.82 -4.19
C GLY A 67 18.13 -3.07 -5.11
N GLY A 68 18.28 -3.51 -6.36
CA GLY A 68 19.15 -2.84 -7.33
C GLY A 68 20.62 -3.03 -7.00
N THR A 69 21.24 -2.03 -6.37
CA THR A 69 22.69 -2.01 -6.04
C THR A 69 23.13 -3.05 -5.00
N GLN A 70 22.18 -3.79 -4.41
CA GLN A 70 22.43 -4.81 -3.39
C GLN A 70 23.31 -4.33 -2.22
N THR A 71 23.14 -3.07 -1.83
CA THR A 71 23.91 -2.46 -0.75
C THR A 71 23.51 -3.05 0.59
N LYS A 72 24.52 -3.45 1.39
CA LYS A 72 24.34 -3.96 2.75
C LYS A 72 23.93 -2.84 3.72
N ALA A 73 22.82 -3.04 4.42
CA ALA A 73 22.35 -2.15 5.47
C ALA A 73 23.13 -2.38 6.79
N PRO A 74 23.19 -1.37 7.69
CA PRO A 74 23.84 -1.53 9.00
C PRO A 74 23.10 -2.51 9.91
N GLN A 75 21.82 -2.77 9.63
CA GLN A 75 20.98 -3.69 10.39
C GLN A 75 19.87 -4.25 9.48
N PRO A 76 19.16 -5.31 9.89
CA PRO A 76 18.01 -5.79 9.15
C PRO A 76 16.88 -4.75 9.11
N PHE A 77 16.33 -4.56 7.93
CA PHE A 77 15.13 -3.76 7.66
C PHE A 77 14.05 -4.65 7.03
N VAL A 78 12.80 -4.17 7.06
CA VAL A 78 11.74 -4.87 6.34
C VAL A 78 11.82 -4.48 4.88
N HIS A 79 11.97 -5.48 4.03
CA HIS A 79 11.89 -5.36 2.59
C HIS A 79 10.63 -6.02 2.07
N ALA A 80 10.16 -5.56 0.92
CA ALA A 80 9.06 -6.16 0.20
C ALA A 80 9.22 -5.91 -1.29
N TYR A 81 8.28 -6.37 -2.10
CA TYR A 81 8.30 -6.25 -3.55
C TYR A 81 7.03 -5.54 -4.04
N VAL A 82 7.17 -4.68 -5.04
CA VAL A 82 6.06 -3.95 -5.67
C VAL A 82 6.38 -3.71 -7.13
N TYR A 83 5.37 -3.70 -8.00
CA TYR A 83 5.55 -3.28 -9.38
C TYR A 83 5.70 -1.76 -9.46
N CYS A 84 6.67 -1.27 -10.25
CA CYS A 84 7.05 0.14 -10.25
C CYS A 84 5.91 1.09 -10.71
N ASP A 85 4.98 0.62 -11.55
CA ASP A 85 3.80 1.35 -11.99
C ASP A 85 2.78 1.60 -10.86
N LYS A 86 2.86 0.86 -9.75
CA LYS A 86 2.00 1.06 -8.57
C LYS A 86 2.55 2.11 -7.60
N VAL A 87 3.78 2.58 -7.81
CA VAL A 87 4.41 3.55 -6.91
C VAL A 87 4.06 4.98 -7.31
N GLN A 88 3.50 5.72 -6.37
CA GLN A 88 3.29 7.17 -6.49
C GLN A 88 4.45 7.93 -5.84
N GLY A 89 4.86 9.03 -6.46
CA GLY A 89 5.98 9.85 -5.98
C GLY A 89 7.32 9.40 -6.53
N ASP A 90 8.40 9.90 -5.93
CA ASP A 90 9.75 9.63 -6.42
C ASP A 90 10.34 8.37 -5.78
N ILE A 91 10.74 7.43 -6.64
CA ILE A 91 11.50 6.25 -6.25
C ILE A 91 12.53 5.94 -7.33
N ALA A 92 13.79 5.73 -6.94
CA ALA A 92 14.84 5.35 -7.89
C ALA A 92 14.51 4.02 -8.59
N HIS A 93 14.17 4.07 -9.87
CA HIS A 93 14.22 2.90 -10.74
C HIS A 93 14.56 3.38 -12.15
N SER A 94 15.34 2.58 -12.87
CA SER A 94 15.64 2.84 -14.28
C SER A 94 15.07 1.70 -15.11
N CYS A 95 14.44 2.04 -16.23
CA CYS A 95 14.05 1.07 -17.26
C CYS A 95 15.26 0.57 -18.07
N ASN A 96 16.50 0.88 -17.64
CA ASN A 96 17.72 0.42 -18.27
C ASN A 96 17.86 -1.12 -18.29
N HIS A 97 17.07 -1.82 -17.49
CA HIS A 97 17.06 -3.29 -17.42
C HIS A 97 15.92 -3.94 -18.19
N GLY A 98 15.27 -3.19 -19.10
CA GLY A 98 14.19 -3.69 -19.97
C GLY A 98 12.85 -2.98 -19.75
N PRO A 99 11.84 -3.32 -20.57
CA PRO A 99 10.51 -2.73 -20.45
C PRO A 99 9.87 -3.06 -19.09
N GLY A 100 9.13 -2.09 -18.53
CA GLY A 100 8.38 -2.26 -17.29
C GLY A 100 7.03 -2.98 -17.49
N PRO A 101 6.25 -3.18 -16.41
CA PRO A 101 6.56 -2.76 -15.03
C PRO A 101 7.55 -3.70 -14.34
N HIS A 102 8.51 -3.13 -13.61
CA HIS A 102 9.53 -3.91 -12.90
C HIS A 102 9.04 -4.30 -11.51
N ASN A 103 9.26 -5.55 -11.12
CA ASN A 103 9.05 -5.98 -9.75
C ASN A 103 10.25 -5.57 -8.87
N ILE A 104 10.13 -4.42 -8.21
CA ILE A 104 11.24 -3.79 -7.49
C ILE A 104 11.21 -4.12 -5.99
N LYS A 105 12.36 -4.51 -5.44
CA LYS A 105 12.54 -4.71 -4.00
C LYS A 105 12.63 -3.37 -3.27
N VAL A 106 11.67 -3.05 -2.43
CA VAL A 106 11.59 -1.82 -1.64
C VAL A 106 11.90 -2.06 -0.16
N CYS A 107 12.17 -0.99 0.58
CA CYS A 107 12.45 -0.96 2.01
C CYS A 107 11.35 -0.18 2.73
N LEU A 108 10.80 -0.75 3.79
CA LEU A 108 9.80 -0.12 4.66
C LEU A 108 10.48 0.29 5.97
N VAL A 109 10.33 1.56 6.35
CA VAL A 109 10.92 2.09 7.59
C VAL A 109 9.80 2.55 8.52
N LYS A 110 9.94 2.22 9.82
CA LYS A 110 8.94 2.53 10.85
C LYS A 110 8.55 4.00 10.89
N LYS A 111 9.52 4.90 10.82
CA LYS A 111 9.30 6.36 10.91
C LYS A 111 8.45 6.92 9.77
N ASP A 112 8.38 6.23 8.63
CA ASP A 112 7.63 6.69 7.47
C ASP A 112 6.21 6.14 7.44
N ASN A 113 5.88 5.15 8.27
CA ASN A 113 4.60 4.43 8.18
C ASN A 113 3.76 4.65 9.43
N SER A 114 2.43 4.61 9.26
CA SER A 114 1.51 4.70 10.40
C SER A 114 1.73 3.55 11.39
N LYS A 115 1.36 3.76 12.65
CA LYS A 115 1.48 2.75 13.70
C LYS A 115 0.68 1.49 13.35
N GLU A 116 -0.47 1.67 12.73
CA GLU A 116 -1.37 0.60 12.29
C GLU A 116 -0.70 -0.28 11.23
N VAL A 117 -0.20 0.34 10.15
CA VAL A 117 0.51 -0.36 9.07
C VAL A 117 1.74 -1.08 9.63
N TRP A 118 2.54 -0.40 10.46
CA TRP A 118 3.74 -0.99 11.01
C TRP A 118 3.43 -2.18 11.93
N ASN A 119 2.42 -2.07 12.80
CA ASN A 119 2.02 -3.16 13.68
C ASN A 119 1.51 -4.37 12.90
N TYR A 120 0.73 -4.14 11.83
CA TYR A 120 0.26 -5.21 10.97
C TYR A 120 1.42 -5.89 10.22
N LEU A 121 2.36 -5.09 9.70
CA LEU A 121 3.59 -5.59 9.07
C LEU A 121 4.39 -6.50 10.02
N MET A 122 4.55 -6.10 11.29
CA MET A 122 5.27 -6.91 12.30
C MET A 122 4.57 -8.25 12.61
N LYS A 123 3.24 -8.33 12.49
CA LYS A 123 2.53 -9.62 12.61
C LYS A 123 2.86 -10.58 11.47
N ILE A 124 3.20 -10.07 10.30
CA ILE A 124 3.54 -10.86 9.12
C ILE A 124 5.02 -11.26 9.13
N VAL A 125 5.92 -10.29 9.34
CA VAL A 125 7.37 -10.55 9.24
C VAL A 125 7.98 -11.13 10.52
N GLY A 126 7.23 -11.12 11.62
CA GLY A 126 7.68 -11.62 12.92
C GLY A 126 8.79 -10.78 13.55
N LYS A 127 9.44 -11.37 14.57
CA LYS A 127 10.50 -10.71 15.34
C LYS A 127 11.71 -10.39 14.46
N LYS A 128 12.27 -9.19 14.64
CA LYS A 128 13.51 -8.79 13.96
C LYS A 128 14.65 -9.76 14.31
N PRO A 129 15.26 -10.43 13.31
CA PRO A 129 16.41 -11.29 13.54
C PRO A 129 17.67 -10.47 13.88
N PRO A 130 18.65 -11.07 14.57
CA PRO A 130 19.95 -10.44 14.77
C PRO A 130 20.72 -10.34 13.44
N ARG A 131 21.65 -9.39 13.33
CA ARG A 131 22.45 -9.17 12.11
C ARG A 131 23.15 -10.44 11.62
N ARG A 132 23.65 -11.28 12.53
CA ARG A 132 24.33 -12.56 12.23
C ARG A 132 23.49 -13.57 11.45
N PHE A 133 22.16 -13.42 11.44
CA PHE A 133 21.26 -14.27 10.65
C PHE A 133 21.47 -14.09 9.13
N PHE A 134 22.17 -13.03 8.71
CA PHE A 134 22.46 -12.73 7.31
C PHE A 134 23.96 -12.71 7.02
N ALA A 135 24.77 -13.44 7.79
CA ALA A 135 26.23 -13.40 7.68
C ALA A 135 26.76 -13.97 6.35
N ASP A 136 25.99 -14.86 5.72
CA ASP A 136 26.26 -15.54 4.46
C ASP A 136 25.67 -14.83 3.23
N ARG A 137 24.99 -13.70 3.44
CA ARG A 137 24.38 -12.89 2.37
C ARG A 137 25.19 -11.64 2.06
#